data_AF-A0A378IAE8-F1
#
_entry.id   AF-A0A378IAE8-F1
#
_cell.length_a   1.000
_cell.length_b   1.000
_cell.length_c   1.000
_cell.angle_alpha   90.00
_cell.angle_beta   90.00
_cell.angle_gamma   90.00
#
_symmetry.space_group_name_H-M   'P 1'
#
loop_
_entity.id
_entity.type
_entity.pdbx_description
1 polymer ?
#
loop_
_entity_poly.entity_id
_entity_poly.type
_entity_poly.pdbx_seq_one_letter_code
_entity_poly.pdbx_strand_id
1 'polypeptide(L)'
;METLNEEFGSYNCPILSALKGRATQSFRFLLSSVFPKRNMPFSLFESYLSGIAKHDDYQLFEFALSYTDLSTKSNPIDFDILAEIFFKNHRDYRIPNRLIELEANIANITDGSGYSLASWAAAYGLKEVVIMLVEEAGCDPLHNTDGETPLSLAVRNNRLDLIKYFVESLKIDVDYTPNPITKKNVQNPFFWFSNSIPDSKPLSPLATAVHYGKKESVQLLLELGARVTEQVKDTLSECLENQCDIKQLIESKQMAPE
;
A
#
# COMPACT_ATOMS: atom_id res chain seq x y z
N MET A 1 -30.88 18.61 -14.11
CA MET A 1 -29.53 18.10 -14.43
C MET A 1 -28.48 19.16 -14.07
N GLU A 2 -28.66 20.43 -14.46
CA GLU A 2 -27.85 21.57 -13.95
C GLU A 2 -28.20 21.96 -12.49
N THR A 3 -29.47 21.88 -12.10
CA THR A 3 -29.92 22.42 -10.80
C THR A 3 -29.37 21.73 -9.55
N LEU A 4 -29.12 20.42 -9.54
CA LEU A 4 -28.59 19.75 -8.34
C LEU A 4 -27.08 19.89 -8.17
N ASN A 5 -26.33 20.03 -9.27
CA ASN A 5 -24.89 20.33 -9.22
C ASN A 5 -24.63 21.82 -8.94
N GLU A 6 -25.55 22.71 -9.33
CA GLU A 6 -25.45 24.14 -9.02
C GLU A 6 -25.97 24.51 -7.61
N GLU A 7 -27.01 23.84 -7.09
CA GLU A 7 -27.56 24.16 -5.76
C GLU A 7 -26.81 23.53 -4.59
N PHE A 8 -26.17 22.38 -4.79
CA PHE A 8 -25.42 21.70 -3.75
C PHE A 8 -24.02 21.42 -4.26
N GLY A 9 -23.15 22.43 -4.19
CA GLY A 9 -21.70 22.27 -4.36
C GLY A 9 -21.22 21.03 -3.58
N SER A 10 -20.18 20.36 -4.09
CA SER A 10 -19.74 18.99 -3.77
C SER A 10 -19.68 18.57 -2.28
N TYR A 11 -19.80 19.52 -1.36
CA TYR A 11 -19.74 19.33 0.09
C TYR A 11 -21.10 19.26 0.81
N ASN A 12 -22.22 19.58 0.17
CA ASN A 12 -23.55 19.71 0.82
C ASN A 12 -24.67 18.84 0.24
N CYS A 13 -24.35 17.75 -0.45
CA CYS A 13 -25.39 16.80 -0.88
C CYS A 13 -26.06 16.14 0.34
N PRO A 14 -27.40 16.18 0.49
CA PRO A 14 -28.12 15.52 1.59
C PRO A 14 -27.79 14.02 1.72
N ILE A 15 -27.42 13.40 0.61
CA ILE A 15 -26.99 12.01 0.55
C ILE A 15 -25.65 11.79 1.28
N LEU A 16 -24.67 12.69 1.10
CA LEU A 16 -23.38 12.64 1.83
C LEU A 16 -23.58 12.92 3.33
N SER A 17 -24.50 13.82 3.69
CA SER A 17 -24.85 14.09 5.08
C SER A 17 -25.49 12.86 5.75
N ALA A 18 -26.34 12.12 5.02
CA ALA A 18 -26.91 10.86 5.50
C ALA A 18 -25.82 9.80 5.77
N LEU A 19 -24.81 9.70 4.89
CA LEU A 19 -23.63 8.84 5.12
C LEU A 19 -22.84 9.25 6.37
N LYS A 20 -22.48 10.53 6.50
CA LYS A 20 -21.75 11.06 7.67
C LYS A 20 -22.52 10.83 8.98
N GLY A 21 -23.85 10.93 8.93
CA GLY A 21 -24.75 10.69 10.06
C GLY A 21 -25.09 9.22 10.31
N ARG A 22 -24.52 8.26 9.56
CA ARG A 22 -24.85 6.82 9.60
C ARG A 22 -26.33 6.51 9.40
N ALA A 23 -27.03 7.37 8.67
CA ALA A 23 -28.45 7.19 8.35
C ALA A 23 -28.61 6.34 7.09
N THR A 24 -28.25 5.05 7.16
CA THR A 24 -28.21 4.11 6.02
C THR A 24 -29.56 4.02 5.29
N GLN A 25 -30.68 4.05 6.01
CA GLN A 25 -32.03 4.03 5.42
C GLN A 25 -32.33 5.31 4.64
N SER A 26 -32.01 6.47 5.24
CA SER A 26 -32.16 7.78 4.58
C SER A 26 -31.29 7.87 3.33
N PHE A 27 -30.05 7.38 3.39
CA PHE A 27 -29.19 7.30 2.23
C PHE A 27 -29.81 6.44 1.12
N ARG A 28 -30.26 5.22 1.43
CA ARG A 28 -30.87 4.31 0.44
C ARG A 28 -32.08 4.95 -0.23
N PHE A 29 -32.95 5.57 0.57
CA PHE A 29 -34.13 6.26 0.07
C PHE A 29 -33.74 7.42 -0.86
N LEU A 30 -32.86 8.32 -0.41
CA LEU A 30 -32.43 9.47 -1.19
C LEU A 30 -31.72 9.07 -2.48
N LEU A 31 -30.88 8.03 -2.44
CA LEU A 31 -30.19 7.56 -3.64
C LEU A 31 -31.17 7.00 -4.68
N SER A 32 -32.16 6.21 -4.22
CA SER A 32 -33.18 5.60 -5.09
C SER A 32 -34.15 6.63 -5.68
N SER A 33 -34.37 7.75 -5.01
CA SER A 33 -35.28 8.81 -5.47
C SER A 33 -34.60 9.80 -6.39
N VAL A 34 -33.29 10.04 -6.21
CA VAL A 34 -32.53 11.04 -6.97
C VAL A 34 -31.94 10.45 -8.25
N PHE A 35 -31.44 9.21 -8.24
CA PHE A 35 -30.76 8.63 -9.40
C PHE A 35 -31.53 7.44 -9.98
N PRO A 36 -31.82 7.44 -11.30
CA PRO A 36 -32.13 6.20 -11.99
C PRO A 36 -30.90 5.28 -11.98
N LYS A 37 -31.11 3.96 -11.99
CA LYS A 37 -30.03 2.96 -11.96
C LYS A 37 -28.99 3.24 -13.05
N ARG A 38 -27.71 3.05 -12.72
CA ARG A 38 -26.53 3.25 -13.58
C ARG A 38 -26.28 4.68 -14.06
N ASN A 39 -26.82 5.70 -13.38
CA ASN A 39 -26.65 7.09 -13.79
C ASN A 39 -26.05 7.99 -12.70
N MET A 40 -25.38 7.41 -11.70
CA MET A 40 -24.69 8.21 -10.69
C MET A 40 -23.33 8.72 -11.23
N PRO A 41 -23.03 10.03 -11.09
CA PRO A 41 -21.71 10.58 -11.42
C PRO A 41 -20.59 9.92 -10.63
N PHE A 42 -19.41 9.74 -11.26
CA PHE A 42 -18.26 9.11 -10.60
C PHE A 42 -17.73 9.93 -9.41
N SER A 43 -17.65 11.25 -9.52
CA SER A 43 -17.19 12.14 -8.43
C SER A 43 -18.04 12.02 -7.16
N LEU A 44 -19.34 11.81 -7.36
CA LEU A 44 -20.28 11.60 -6.27
C LEU A 44 -20.11 10.21 -5.65
N PHE A 45 -19.90 9.19 -6.48
CA PHE A 45 -19.57 7.84 -6.02
C PHE A 45 -18.25 7.80 -5.23
N GLU A 46 -17.22 8.49 -5.71
CA GLU A 46 -15.93 8.61 -5.03
C GLU A 46 -16.08 9.27 -3.65
N SER A 47 -16.89 10.33 -3.56
CA SER A 47 -17.24 10.95 -2.27
C SER A 47 -18.00 9.98 -1.35
N TYR A 48 -18.84 9.10 -1.90
CA TYR A 48 -19.51 8.04 -1.14
C TYR A 48 -18.55 6.94 -0.70
N LEU A 49 -17.59 6.54 -1.55
CA LEU A 49 -16.55 5.58 -1.18
C LEU A 49 -15.76 6.06 0.02
N SER A 50 -15.36 7.33 0.08
CA SER A 50 -14.70 7.88 1.27
C SER A 50 -15.58 7.79 2.53
N GLY A 51 -16.89 8.03 2.39
CA GLY A 51 -17.84 7.88 3.50
C GLY A 51 -18.02 6.43 3.97
N ILE A 52 -18.08 5.50 3.02
CA ILE A 52 -18.19 4.06 3.28
C ILE A 52 -16.89 3.54 3.91
N ALA A 53 -15.72 3.95 3.40
CA ALA A 53 -14.41 3.59 3.94
C ALA A 53 -14.27 3.97 5.42
N LYS A 54 -14.89 5.08 5.83
CA LYS A 54 -14.93 5.52 7.24
C LYS A 54 -15.77 4.65 8.15
N HIS A 55 -16.74 3.92 7.62
CA HIS A 55 -17.79 3.26 8.39
C HIS A 55 -17.93 1.75 8.13
N ASP A 56 -17.20 1.22 7.14
CA ASP A 56 -17.16 -0.20 6.77
C ASP A 56 -18.55 -0.82 6.50
N ASP A 57 -19.43 -0.07 5.84
CA ASP A 57 -20.78 -0.54 5.52
C ASP A 57 -20.81 -1.25 4.16
N TYR A 58 -20.50 -2.55 4.17
CA TYR A 58 -20.50 -3.39 2.97
C TYR A 58 -21.87 -3.43 2.27
N GLN A 59 -22.98 -3.40 3.01
CA GLN A 59 -24.30 -3.43 2.38
C GLN A 59 -24.62 -2.12 1.65
N LEU A 60 -24.12 -1.01 2.17
CA LEU A 60 -24.26 0.30 1.54
C LEU A 60 -23.37 0.42 0.31
N PHE A 61 -22.17 -0.17 0.36
CA PHE A 61 -21.27 -0.31 -0.77
C PHE A 61 -21.91 -1.06 -1.94
N GLU A 62 -22.43 -2.27 -1.71
CA GLU A 62 -23.13 -3.05 -2.76
C GLU A 62 -24.35 -2.31 -3.32
N PHE A 63 -25.10 -1.62 -2.45
CA PHE A 63 -26.22 -0.82 -2.91
C PHE A 63 -25.77 0.35 -3.79
N ALA A 64 -24.70 1.06 -3.42
CA ALA A 64 -24.14 2.16 -4.21
C ALA A 64 -23.62 1.67 -5.57
N LEU A 65 -22.96 0.51 -5.61
CA LEU A 65 -22.52 -0.14 -6.84
C LEU A 65 -23.67 -0.44 -7.81
N SER A 66 -24.89 -0.68 -7.32
CA SER A 66 -26.04 -0.90 -8.23
C SER A 66 -26.44 0.34 -9.06
N TYR A 67 -25.95 1.52 -8.68
CA TYR A 67 -26.19 2.80 -9.37
C TYR A 67 -24.98 3.31 -10.16
N THR A 68 -23.83 2.63 -10.08
CA THR A 68 -22.59 3.00 -10.77
C THR A 68 -22.01 1.83 -11.55
N ASP A 69 -21.15 2.16 -12.49
CA ASP A 69 -20.30 1.17 -13.15
C ASP A 69 -18.86 1.64 -13.01
N LEU A 70 -18.03 0.80 -12.38
CA LEU A 70 -16.60 1.05 -12.18
C LEU A 70 -15.75 0.58 -13.36
N SER A 71 -16.25 -0.37 -14.13
CA SER A 71 -15.51 -0.99 -15.24
C SER A 71 -15.38 -0.07 -16.45
N THR A 72 -16.24 0.94 -16.57
CA THR A 72 -16.38 1.75 -17.79
C THR A 72 -15.57 3.05 -17.79
N LYS A 73 -14.81 3.35 -16.72
CA LYS A 73 -14.31 4.72 -16.51
C LYS A 73 -12.78 4.80 -16.49
N SER A 74 -12.30 5.72 -17.32
CA SER A 74 -10.91 6.11 -17.52
C SER A 74 -10.21 6.71 -16.29
N ASN A 75 -10.94 6.98 -15.20
CA ASN A 75 -10.39 7.67 -14.04
C ASN A 75 -10.15 6.67 -12.90
N PRO A 76 -8.89 6.50 -12.44
CA PRO A 76 -8.61 5.70 -11.26
C PRO A 76 -9.27 6.33 -10.03
N ILE A 77 -9.66 5.49 -9.06
CA ILE A 77 -10.11 5.95 -7.74
C ILE A 77 -8.91 6.62 -7.05
N ASP A 78 -9.14 7.71 -6.32
CA ASP A 78 -8.08 8.36 -5.55
C ASP A 78 -7.36 7.37 -4.59
N PHE A 79 -6.03 7.45 -4.56
CA PHE A 79 -5.18 6.65 -3.70
C PHE A 79 -5.58 6.77 -2.23
N ASP A 80 -5.91 7.97 -1.74
CA ASP A 80 -6.22 8.20 -0.32
C ASP A 80 -7.47 7.44 0.11
N ILE A 81 -8.46 7.34 -0.78
CA ILE A 81 -9.69 6.58 -0.54
C ILE A 81 -9.39 5.09 -0.52
N LEU A 82 -8.60 4.61 -1.48
CA LEU A 82 -8.18 3.21 -1.50
C LEU A 82 -7.36 2.86 -0.26
N ALA A 83 -6.39 3.70 0.13
CA ALA A 83 -5.61 3.51 1.34
C ALA A 83 -6.51 3.45 2.59
N GLU A 84 -7.54 4.29 2.68
CA GLU A 84 -8.51 4.22 3.77
C GLU A 84 -9.27 2.88 3.76
N ILE A 85 -9.71 2.40 2.60
CA ILE A 85 -10.44 1.12 2.46
C ILE A 85 -9.55 -0.08 2.80
N PHE A 86 -8.32 -0.12 2.28
CA PHE A 86 -7.42 -1.27 2.42
C PHE A 86 -6.72 -1.32 3.78
N PHE A 87 -6.44 -0.18 4.42
CA PHE A 87 -5.59 -0.13 5.62
C PHE A 87 -6.31 0.27 6.91
N LYS A 88 -7.53 0.82 6.87
CA LYS A 88 -8.19 1.26 8.11
C LYS A 88 -8.87 0.12 8.87
N ASN A 89 -9.38 -0.88 8.15
CA ASN A 89 -10.15 -1.96 8.76
C ASN A 89 -9.60 -3.34 8.43
N HIS A 90 -8.70 -3.83 9.29
CA HIS A 90 -8.06 -5.14 9.13
C HIS A 90 -8.94 -6.34 9.51
N ARG A 91 -10.24 -6.13 9.77
CA ARG A 91 -11.17 -7.20 10.16
C ARG A 91 -12.11 -7.61 9.03
N ASP A 92 -12.24 -6.78 8.01
CA ASP A 92 -13.18 -6.99 6.93
C ASP A 92 -12.57 -6.61 5.58
N TYR A 93 -12.31 -7.62 4.75
CA TYR A 93 -11.79 -7.44 3.40
C TYR A 93 -12.88 -7.53 2.32
N ARG A 94 -14.17 -7.52 2.69
CA ARG A 94 -15.28 -7.63 1.73
C ARG A 94 -15.29 -6.48 0.72
N ILE A 95 -15.07 -5.25 1.17
CA ILE A 95 -15.01 -4.08 0.27
C ILE A 95 -13.75 -4.13 -0.60
N PRO A 96 -12.53 -4.32 -0.05
CA PRO A 96 -11.31 -4.55 -0.84
C PRO A 96 -11.47 -5.62 -1.94
N ASN A 97 -11.90 -6.83 -1.59
CA ASN A 97 -12.06 -7.94 -2.53
C ASN A 97 -13.02 -7.57 -3.65
N ARG A 98 -14.14 -6.95 -3.28
CA ARG A 98 -15.14 -6.57 -4.26
C ARG A 98 -14.64 -5.50 -5.23
N LEU A 99 -13.80 -4.56 -4.78
CA LEU A 99 -13.17 -3.58 -5.67
C LEU A 99 -12.20 -4.24 -6.66
N ILE A 100 -11.44 -5.24 -6.21
CA ILE A 100 -10.52 -6.00 -7.06
C ILE A 100 -11.29 -6.85 -8.08
N GLU A 101 -12.34 -7.57 -7.66
CA GLU A 101 -13.22 -8.36 -8.55
C GLU A 101 -13.85 -7.52 -9.67
N LEU A 102 -14.08 -6.23 -9.41
CA LEU A 102 -14.66 -5.30 -10.37
C LEU A 102 -13.62 -4.72 -11.33
N GLU A 103 -12.37 -5.22 -11.29
CA GLU A 103 -11.22 -4.74 -12.06
C GLU A 103 -11.07 -3.21 -12.00
N ALA A 104 -11.40 -2.61 -10.85
CA ALA A 104 -11.06 -1.21 -10.63
C ALA A 104 -9.54 -1.11 -10.79
N ASN A 105 -9.06 -0.16 -11.60
CA ASN A 105 -7.65 -0.02 -11.97
C ASN A 105 -6.78 0.35 -10.75
N ILE A 106 -6.53 -0.61 -9.88
CA ILE A 106 -5.87 -0.47 -8.57
C ILE A 106 -4.37 -0.77 -8.69
N ALA A 107 -3.99 -1.64 -9.64
CA ALA A 107 -2.64 -2.19 -9.80
C ALA A 107 -1.53 -1.14 -9.92
N ASN A 108 -1.84 0.00 -10.53
CA ASN A 108 -0.86 1.04 -10.90
C ASN A 108 -1.02 2.34 -10.11
N ILE A 109 -1.88 2.35 -9.07
CA ILE A 109 -2.11 3.57 -8.30
C ILE A 109 -1.02 3.71 -7.24
N THR A 110 -0.37 4.87 -7.25
CA THR A 110 0.64 5.24 -6.26
C THR A 110 0.28 6.56 -5.58
N ASP A 111 0.77 6.77 -4.37
CA ASP A 111 0.73 8.08 -3.72
C ASP A 111 1.69 9.08 -4.40
N GLY A 112 1.71 10.32 -3.88
CA GLY A 112 2.60 11.38 -4.38
C GLY A 112 4.10 11.07 -4.26
N SER A 113 4.46 10.07 -3.47
CA SER A 113 5.82 9.56 -3.24
C SER A 113 6.08 8.25 -4.01
N GLY A 114 5.18 7.86 -4.92
CA GLY A 114 5.32 6.65 -5.74
C GLY A 114 5.15 5.34 -4.98
N TYR A 115 4.61 5.34 -3.76
CA TYR A 115 4.29 4.10 -3.05
C TYR A 115 2.97 3.54 -3.57
N SER A 116 2.98 2.28 -3.99
CA SER A 116 1.76 1.54 -4.30
C SER A 116 1.02 1.13 -3.01
N LEU A 117 -0.24 0.70 -3.15
CA LEU A 117 -0.97 0.10 -2.04
C LEU A 117 -0.25 -1.15 -1.50
N ALA A 118 0.38 -1.94 -2.37
CA ALA A 118 1.13 -3.13 -1.95
C ALA A 118 2.36 -2.74 -1.09
N SER A 119 3.04 -1.65 -1.45
CA SER A 119 4.18 -1.11 -0.69
C SER A 119 3.76 -0.69 0.72
N TRP A 120 2.62 0.01 0.86
CA TRP A 120 2.07 0.41 2.15
C TRP A 120 1.57 -0.78 2.99
N ALA A 121 0.87 -1.74 2.37
CA ALA A 121 0.48 -2.98 3.05
C ALA A 121 1.71 -3.75 3.55
N ALA A 122 2.82 -3.74 2.80
CA ALA A 122 4.05 -4.36 3.23
C ALA A 122 4.71 -3.65 4.41
N ALA A 123 4.68 -2.31 4.42
CA ALA A 123 5.17 -1.51 5.54
C ALA A 123 4.36 -1.75 6.84
N TYR A 124 3.03 -1.86 6.75
CA TYR A 124 2.18 -2.21 7.88
C TYR A 124 2.21 -3.71 8.22
N GLY A 125 2.72 -4.54 7.31
CA GLY A 125 2.80 -5.98 7.44
C GLY A 125 1.44 -6.68 7.42
N LEU A 126 0.54 -6.16 6.59
CA LEU A 126 -0.80 -6.69 6.36
C LEU A 126 -0.72 -7.79 5.30
N LYS A 127 -0.37 -8.99 5.72
CA LYS A 127 -0.08 -10.11 4.81
C LYS A 127 -1.26 -10.41 3.89
N GLU A 128 -2.47 -10.45 4.43
CA GLU A 128 -3.71 -10.69 3.68
C GLU A 128 -3.92 -9.62 2.61
N VAL A 129 -3.62 -8.35 2.92
CA VAL A 129 -3.73 -7.26 1.96
C VAL A 129 -2.67 -7.34 0.87
N VAL A 130 -1.44 -7.73 1.21
CA VAL A 130 -0.40 -7.98 0.21
C VAL A 130 -0.79 -9.11 -0.73
N ILE A 131 -1.32 -10.22 -0.20
CA ILE A 131 -1.79 -11.36 -1.00
C ILE A 131 -2.87 -10.88 -1.99
N MET A 132 -3.92 -10.21 -1.49
CA MET A 132 -5.02 -9.72 -2.33
C MET A 132 -4.51 -8.75 -3.41
N LEU A 133 -3.63 -7.83 -3.07
CA LEU A 133 -3.11 -6.85 -4.04
C LEU A 133 -2.19 -7.48 -5.09
N VAL A 134 -1.30 -8.39 -4.69
CA VAL A 134 -0.30 -8.97 -5.61
C VAL A 134 -0.91 -10.09 -6.45
N GLU A 135 -1.68 -11.00 -5.84
CA GLU A 135 -2.21 -12.18 -6.52
C GLU A 135 -3.51 -11.87 -7.28
N GLU A 136 -4.41 -11.07 -6.71
CA GLU A 136 -5.74 -10.82 -7.31
C GLU A 136 -5.78 -9.52 -8.12
N ALA A 137 -5.20 -8.43 -7.61
CA ALA A 137 -5.20 -7.15 -8.31
C ALA A 137 -4.04 -6.99 -9.31
N GLY A 138 -3.07 -7.91 -9.32
CA GLY A 138 -1.90 -7.84 -10.19
C GLY A 138 -1.01 -6.62 -9.90
N CYS A 139 -1.03 -6.08 -8.68
CA CYS A 139 -0.11 -5.03 -8.26
C CYS A 139 1.32 -5.58 -8.33
N ASP A 140 2.14 -5.00 -9.21
CA ASP A 140 3.54 -5.37 -9.30
C ASP A 140 4.25 -4.96 -7.99
N PRO A 141 4.98 -5.85 -7.30
CA PRO A 141 5.77 -5.51 -6.11
C PRO A 141 7.01 -4.65 -6.44
N LEU A 142 6.84 -3.62 -7.28
CA LEU A 142 7.89 -2.71 -7.71
C LEU A 142 8.28 -1.72 -6.61
N HIS A 143 9.47 -1.18 -6.81
CA HIS A 143 10.05 -0.17 -5.96
C HIS A 143 9.39 1.21 -6.17
N ASN A 144 9.31 1.96 -5.09
CA ASN A 144 8.85 3.36 -5.11
C ASN A 144 9.89 4.30 -5.77
N THR A 145 9.63 5.61 -5.77
CA THR A 145 10.56 6.61 -6.32
C THR A 145 11.90 6.68 -5.61
N ASP A 146 11.96 6.21 -4.35
CA ASP A 146 13.17 6.13 -3.54
C ASP A 146 13.95 4.82 -3.76
N GLY A 147 13.43 3.90 -4.60
CA GLY A 147 14.04 2.60 -4.79
C GLY A 147 13.82 1.64 -3.62
N GLU A 148 12.82 1.86 -2.77
CA GLU A 148 12.43 0.91 -1.73
C GLU A 148 11.43 -0.10 -2.29
N THR A 149 11.69 -1.38 -2.07
CA THR A 149 10.81 -2.48 -2.47
C THR A 149 9.84 -2.83 -1.34
N PRO A 150 8.69 -3.48 -1.63
CA PRO A 150 7.82 -4.01 -0.59
C PRO A 150 8.56 -4.92 0.41
N LEU A 151 9.55 -5.68 -0.06
CA LEU A 151 10.42 -6.49 0.79
C LEU A 151 11.28 -5.63 1.72
N SER A 152 11.95 -4.58 1.22
CA SER A 152 12.76 -3.70 2.07
C SER A 152 11.92 -2.95 3.10
N LEU A 153 10.67 -2.61 2.76
CA LEU A 153 9.70 -2.01 3.69
C LEU A 153 9.25 -2.99 4.78
N ALA A 154 9.00 -4.26 4.42
CA ALA A 154 8.68 -5.30 5.39
C ALA A 154 9.84 -5.54 6.36
N VAL A 155 11.08 -5.55 5.87
CA VAL A 155 12.31 -5.68 6.67
C VAL A 155 12.51 -4.48 7.58
N ARG A 156 12.40 -3.25 7.07
CA ARG A 156 12.51 -2.02 7.86
C ARG A 156 11.55 -2.01 9.06
N ASN A 157 10.35 -2.55 8.87
CA ASN A 157 9.30 -2.62 9.89
C ASN A 157 9.25 -3.94 10.67
N ASN A 158 10.25 -4.82 10.52
CA ASN A 158 10.38 -6.11 11.21
C ASN A 158 9.17 -7.04 11.01
N ARG A 159 8.61 -7.10 9.80
CA ARG A 159 7.42 -7.91 9.46
C ARG A 159 7.82 -9.31 9.02
N LEU A 160 8.28 -10.13 9.97
CA LEU A 160 8.85 -11.47 9.73
C LEU A 160 7.97 -12.40 8.89
N ASP A 161 6.68 -12.50 9.20
CA ASP A 161 5.74 -13.37 8.48
C ASP A 161 5.58 -12.97 7.01
N LEU A 162 5.70 -11.67 6.75
CA LEU A 162 5.60 -11.12 5.40
C LEU A 162 6.91 -11.27 4.63
N ILE A 163 8.06 -11.15 5.30
CA ILE A 163 9.38 -11.43 4.70
C ILE A 163 9.43 -12.87 4.21
N LYS A 164 9.00 -13.84 5.03
CA LYS A 164 8.88 -15.24 4.62
C LYS A 164 7.97 -15.40 3.41
N TYR A 165 6.80 -14.76 3.43
CA TYR A 165 5.86 -14.81 2.32
C TYR A 165 6.46 -14.28 1.00
N PHE A 166 7.13 -13.13 1.02
CA PHE A 166 7.77 -12.56 -0.18
C PHE A 166 8.84 -13.49 -0.78
N VAL A 167 9.65 -14.13 0.05
CA VAL A 167 10.78 -14.95 -0.39
C VAL A 167 10.33 -16.36 -0.79
N GLU A 168 9.52 -17.00 0.04
CA GLU A 168 9.09 -18.40 -0.18
C GLU A 168 7.95 -18.51 -1.19
N SER A 169 6.96 -17.61 -1.10
CA SER A 169 5.73 -17.69 -1.91
C SER A 169 5.86 -16.92 -3.22
N LEU A 170 6.32 -15.66 -3.15
CA LEU A 170 6.48 -14.81 -4.34
C LEU A 170 7.82 -15.01 -5.06
N LYS A 171 8.73 -15.82 -4.50
CA LYS A 171 10.06 -16.13 -5.06
C LYS A 171 10.87 -14.87 -5.40
N ILE A 172 10.67 -13.81 -4.64
CA ILE A 172 11.44 -12.58 -4.77
C ILE A 172 12.86 -12.87 -4.29
N ASP A 173 13.85 -12.44 -5.08
CA ASP A 173 15.25 -12.57 -4.69
C ASP A 173 15.52 -11.76 -3.41
N VAL A 174 16.07 -12.44 -2.40
CA VAL A 174 16.37 -11.90 -1.08
C VAL A 174 17.41 -10.77 -1.15
N ASP A 175 18.28 -10.81 -2.17
CA ASP A 175 19.31 -9.80 -2.41
C ASP A 175 18.86 -8.76 -3.44
N TYR A 176 17.59 -8.79 -3.89
CA TYR A 176 17.09 -7.87 -4.89
C TYR A 176 17.27 -6.41 -4.44
N THR A 177 18.03 -5.68 -5.23
CA THR A 177 18.22 -4.24 -5.09
C THR A 177 17.76 -3.57 -6.38
N PRO A 178 16.78 -2.66 -6.32
CA PRO A 178 16.37 -1.94 -7.52
C PRO A 178 17.49 -1.00 -7.97
N ASN A 179 17.70 -0.92 -9.27
CA ASN A 179 18.79 -0.15 -9.86
C ASN A 179 18.48 1.36 -9.74
N PRO A 180 19.39 2.22 -9.23
CA PRO A 180 19.12 3.65 -9.00
C PRO A 180 18.81 4.47 -10.28
N ILE A 181 18.97 3.87 -11.46
CA ILE A 181 18.83 4.53 -12.78
C ILE A 181 17.35 4.74 -13.17
N THR A 182 16.37 4.20 -12.45
CA THR A 182 14.95 4.46 -12.73
C THR A 182 14.46 5.87 -12.34
N LYS A 183 15.32 6.73 -11.76
CA LYS A 183 15.05 8.15 -11.41
C LYS A 183 14.53 9.02 -12.58
N LYS A 184 14.51 8.56 -13.83
CA LYS A 184 14.27 9.42 -15.01
C LYS A 184 12.81 9.70 -15.38
N ASN A 185 11.81 9.01 -14.82
CA ASN A 185 10.44 9.12 -15.34
C ASN A 185 9.35 9.61 -14.37
N VAL A 186 9.68 10.15 -13.20
CA VAL A 186 8.66 10.78 -12.34
C VAL A 186 9.06 12.20 -12.01
N GLN A 187 8.64 13.13 -12.88
CA GLN A 187 8.69 14.56 -12.60
C GLN A 187 7.62 14.89 -11.54
N ASN A 188 7.96 14.85 -10.24
CA ASN A 188 7.08 15.39 -9.21
C ASN A 188 7.83 16.47 -8.38
N PRO A 189 7.39 17.75 -8.40
CA PRO A 189 8.11 18.88 -7.80
C PRO A 189 8.11 18.97 -6.26
N PHE A 190 7.50 18.05 -5.51
CA PHE A 190 7.27 18.20 -4.07
C PHE A 190 8.27 17.47 -3.14
N PHE A 191 9.44 17.10 -3.67
CA PHE A 191 10.47 16.20 -3.12
C PHE A 191 11.22 16.62 -1.82
N TRP A 192 10.72 17.51 -0.96
CA TRP A 192 11.54 18.06 0.15
C TRP A 192 11.16 17.63 1.57
N PHE A 193 10.23 16.69 1.76
CA PHE A 193 9.78 16.30 3.10
C PHE A 193 10.01 14.84 3.52
N SER A 194 10.61 13.97 2.69
CA SER A 194 11.07 12.68 3.19
C SER A 194 12.44 12.84 3.84
N ASN A 195 12.61 12.32 5.06
CA ASN A 195 13.90 12.22 5.74
C ASN A 195 14.85 11.18 5.07
N SER A 196 14.66 10.91 3.77
CA SER A 196 15.42 9.96 2.98
C SER A 196 16.47 10.72 2.18
N ILE A 197 17.73 10.50 2.53
CA ILE A 197 18.88 11.20 1.95
C ILE A 197 18.90 11.00 0.43
N PRO A 198 18.89 12.06 -0.40
CA PRO A 198 18.75 11.99 -1.87
C PRO A 198 19.82 11.17 -2.60
N ASP A 199 20.94 10.89 -1.91
CA ASP A 199 22.13 10.19 -2.40
C ASP A 199 22.32 8.78 -1.83
N SER A 200 21.37 8.27 -1.01
CA SER A 200 21.51 6.94 -0.42
C SER A 200 21.36 5.88 -1.51
N LYS A 201 22.41 5.04 -1.69
CA LYS A 201 22.34 3.87 -2.57
C LYS A 201 21.17 2.99 -2.10
N PRO A 202 20.38 2.39 -3.02
CA PRO A 202 19.39 1.41 -2.63
C PRO A 202 20.07 0.32 -1.80
N LEU A 203 19.60 0.14 -0.58
CA LEU A 203 20.15 -0.81 0.38
C LEU A 203 19.59 -2.20 0.06
N SER A 204 20.45 -3.21 0.11
CA SER A 204 19.96 -4.60 0.10
C SER A 204 19.05 -4.84 1.30
N PRO A 205 18.07 -5.75 1.21
CA PRO A 205 17.19 -6.04 2.35
C PRO A 205 17.97 -6.36 3.64
N LEU A 206 19.10 -7.07 3.54
CA LEU A 206 19.98 -7.33 4.67
C LEU A 206 20.65 -6.04 5.21
N ALA A 207 21.14 -5.17 4.33
CA ALA A 207 21.70 -3.88 4.74
C ALA A 207 20.64 -2.95 5.36
N THR A 208 19.40 -2.99 4.88
CA THR A 208 18.26 -2.30 5.49
C THR A 208 18.00 -2.83 6.90
N ALA A 209 17.97 -4.15 7.09
CA ALA A 209 17.77 -4.75 8.41
C ALA A 209 18.85 -4.31 9.41
N VAL A 210 20.10 -4.26 8.96
CA VAL A 210 21.24 -3.77 9.77
C VAL A 210 21.09 -2.27 10.06
N HIS A 211 20.89 -1.43 9.05
CA HIS A 211 20.78 0.01 9.23
C HIS A 211 19.70 0.40 10.26
N TYR A 212 18.56 -0.29 10.25
CA TYR A 212 17.46 -0.05 11.18
C TYR A 212 17.51 -0.89 12.47
N GLY A 213 18.54 -1.71 12.65
CA GLY A 213 18.79 -2.49 13.87
C GLY A 213 17.78 -3.61 14.11
N LYS A 214 17.24 -4.23 13.06
CA LYS A 214 16.20 -5.26 13.14
C LYS A 214 16.81 -6.65 13.26
N LYS A 215 17.19 -7.04 14.47
CA LYS A 215 17.87 -8.31 14.78
C LYS A 215 17.13 -9.55 14.25
N GLU A 216 15.82 -9.62 14.44
CA GLU A 216 15.02 -10.78 14.01
C GLU A 216 14.93 -10.87 12.49
N SER A 217 14.80 -9.72 11.80
CA SER A 217 14.82 -9.67 10.34
C SER A 217 16.20 -10.06 9.78
N VAL A 218 17.30 -9.65 10.43
CA VAL A 218 18.66 -10.10 10.06
C VAL A 218 18.78 -11.61 10.17
N GLN A 219 18.34 -12.19 11.29
CA GLN A 219 18.39 -13.64 11.49
C GLN A 219 17.59 -14.38 10.41
N LEU A 220 16.37 -13.91 10.13
CA LEU A 220 15.50 -14.52 9.14
C LEU A 220 16.08 -14.42 7.71
N LEU A 221 16.60 -13.25 7.32
CA LEU A 221 17.22 -13.07 6.00
C LEU A 221 18.45 -13.97 5.83
N LEU A 222 19.26 -14.15 6.88
CA LEU A 222 20.39 -15.09 6.86
C LEU A 222 19.93 -16.56 6.77
N GLU A 223 18.82 -16.93 7.43
CA GLU A 223 18.21 -18.26 7.27
C GLU A 223 17.68 -18.50 5.86
N LEU A 224 17.19 -17.44 5.19
CA LEU A 224 16.72 -17.46 3.81
C LEU A 224 17.86 -17.36 2.78
N GLY A 225 19.13 -17.30 3.21
CA GLY A 225 20.30 -17.32 2.34
C GLY A 225 20.76 -15.96 1.80
N ALA A 226 20.38 -14.85 2.45
CA ALA A 226 20.85 -13.52 2.09
C ALA A 226 22.38 -13.41 2.12
N ARG A 227 22.97 -12.79 1.10
CA ARG A 227 24.43 -12.63 1.03
C ARG A 227 24.90 -11.44 1.85
N VAL A 228 25.95 -11.65 2.65
CA VAL A 228 26.64 -10.56 3.34
C VAL A 228 27.57 -9.86 2.34
N THR A 229 27.08 -8.79 1.72
CA THR A 229 27.85 -7.99 0.76
C THR A 229 28.77 -6.99 1.47
N GLU A 230 29.74 -6.43 0.75
CA GLU A 230 30.59 -5.34 1.27
C GLU A 230 29.74 -4.13 1.73
N GLN A 231 28.62 -3.85 1.07
CA GLN A 231 27.66 -2.82 1.49
C GLN A 231 27.12 -3.08 2.90
N VAL A 232 26.88 -4.34 3.28
CA VAL A 232 26.44 -4.71 4.64
C VAL A 232 27.55 -4.44 5.65
N LYS A 233 28.81 -4.73 5.31
CA LYS A 233 29.97 -4.46 6.17
C LYS A 233 30.18 -2.96 6.36
N ASP A 234 30.04 -2.17 5.30
CA ASP A 234 30.10 -0.72 5.36
C ASP A 234 29.00 -0.18 6.29
N THR A 235 27.75 -0.62 6.12
CA THR A 235 26.65 -0.22 7.03
C THR A 235 26.88 -0.66 8.47
N LEU A 236 27.45 -1.84 8.71
CA LEU A 236 27.81 -2.31 10.06
C LEU A 236 28.88 -1.42 10.71
N SER A 237 29.83 -0.93 9.92
CA SER A 237 30.88 -0.03 10.39
C SER A 237 30.38 1.37 10.71
N GLU A 238 29.32 1.83 10.03
CA GLU A 238 28.69 3.12 10.27
C GLU A 238 27.75 3.09 11.49
N CYS A 239 27.07 1.97 11.75
CA CYS A 239 26.09 1.81 12.83
C CYS A 239 26.69 1.50 14.23
N LEU A 240 28.00 1.66 14.43
CA LEU A 240 28.81 1.01 15.49
C LEU A 240 28.43 1.26 16.96
N GLU A 241 27.58 2.23 17.32
CA GLU A 241 27.37 2.54 18.75
C GLU A 241 26.27 1.73 19.46
N ASN A 242 25.32 1.10 18.75
CA ASN A 242 24.14 0.47 19.39
C ASN A 242 23.78 -0.95 18.92
N GLN A 243 24.61 -1.63 18.11
CA GLN A 243 24.24 -2.89 17.43
C GLN A 243 25.23 -4.07 17.59
N CYS A 244 25.92 -4.18 18.73
CA CYS A 244 26.86 -5.29 19.00
C CYS A 244 26.28 -6.69 18.74
N ASP A 245 25.01 -6.90 19.11
CA ASP A 245 24.30 -8.18 18.92
C ASP A 245 24.18 -8.59 17.44
N ILE A 246 23.93 -7.63 16.55
CA ILE A 246 23.75 -7.88 15.11
C ILE A 246 25.09 -8.23 14.47
N LYS A 247 26.16 -7.53 14.89
CA LYS A 247 27.52 -7.83 14.46
C LYS A 247 27.93 -9.26 14.82
N GLN A 248 27.71 -9.67 16.08
CA GLN A 248 27.98 -11.04 16.53
C GLN A 248 27.16 -12.09 15.76
N LEU A 249 25.90 -11.80 15.42
CA LEU A 249 25.05 -12.69 14.62
C LEU A 249 25.58 -12.90 13.21
N ILE A 250 25.99 -11.83 12.53
CA ILE A 250 26.53 -11.89 11.17
C ILE A 250 27.88 -12.62 11.16
N GLU A 251 28.76 -12.33 12.13
CA GLU A 251 30.06 -12.99 12.27
C GLU A 251 29.93 -14.48 12.61
N SER A 252 29.00 -14.87 13.48
CA SER A 252 28.77 -16.28 13.85
C SER A 252 28.17 -17.13 12.72
N LYS A 253 27.28 -16.57 11.91
CA LYS A 253 26.69 -17.26 10.74
C LYS A 253 27.63 -17.33 9.55
N GLN A 254 28.57 -16.38 9.39
CA GLN A 254 29.65 -16.48 8.39
C GLN A 254 30.65 -17.62 8.68
N MET A 255 30.73 -18.10 9.92
CA MET A 255 31.63 -19.18 10.34
C MET A 255 30.99 -20.58 10.31
N ALA A 256 29.72 -20.72 9.94
CA ALA A 256 29.10 -22.03 9.75
C ALA A 256 29.42 -22.55 8.34
N PRO A 257 30.25 -23.60 8.18
CA PRO A 257 30.51 -24.20 6.87
C PRO A 257 29.27 -24.95 6.36
N GLU A 258 29.11 -24.94 5.03
CA GLU A 258 28.06 -25.61 4.24
C GLU A 258 27.80 -27.08 4.63
#